data_AF-A0A954M915-F1
#
_entry.id   AF-A0A954M915-F1
#
_cell.length_a   1.000
_cell.length_b   1.000
_cell.length_c   1.000
_cell.angle_alpha   90.00
_cell.angle_beta   90.00
_cell.angle_gamma   90.00
#
_symmetry.space_group_name_H-M   'P 1'
#
loop_
_entity.id
_entity.type
_entity.pdbx_description
1 polymer ?
#
loop_
_entity_poly.entity_id
_entity_poly.type
_entity_poly.pdbx_seq_one_letter_code
_entity_poly.pdbx_strand_id
1 'polypeptide(L)'
;REIEEEVDLQATWTERCVGLINDDESPVGQVHLGIVHLFELSSPQLTPREKSMIQAGFNSPELLLDQLDQFETWSQICLKALFAD
;
A
#
# COMPACT_ATOMS: atom_id res chain seq x y z
N ARG A 1 -0.90 -13.90 -5.50
CA ARG A 1 -0.69 -14.68 -4.26
C ARG A 1 -0.80 -13.79 -3.03
N GLU A 2 0.20 -12.97 -2.65
CA GLU A 2 0.12 -12.17 -1.41
C GLU A 2 -1.16 -11.31 -1.30
N ILE A 3 -1.49 -10.51 -2.33
CA ILE A 3 -2.72 -9.71 -2.33
C ILE A 3 -4.02 -10.54 -2.24
N GLU A 4 -4.01 -11.76 -2.78
CA GLU A 4 -5.16 -12.67 -2.76
C GLU A 4 -5.31 -13.36 -1.39
N GLU A 5 -4.23 -13.44 -0.61
CA GLU A 5 -4.24 -13.96 0.75
C GLU A 5 -4.77 -12.89 1.73
N GLU A 6 -4.43 -11.62 1.52
CA GLU A 6 -4.74 -10.52 2.44
C GLU A 6 -6.11 -9.86 2.22
N VAL A 7 -6.52 -9.68 0.95
CA VAL A 7 -7.75 -8.97 0.58
C VAL A 7 -8.55 -9.71 -0.48
N ASP A 8 -9.87 -9.55 -0.41
CA ASP A 8 -10.78 -9.91 -1.49
C ASP A 8 -11.13 -8.65 -2.29
N LEU A 9 -10.63 -8.54 -3.53
CA LEU A 9 -10.96 -7.44 -4.43
C LEU A 9 -12.22 -7.80 -5.22
N GLN A 10 -13.33 -7.12 -4.92
CA GLN A 10 -14.64 -7.34 -5.58
C GLN A 10 -14.87 -6.36 -6.74
N ALA A 11 -13.78 -5.99 -7.43
CA ALA A 11 -13.78 -5.08 -8.56
C ALA A 11 -12.81 -5.60 -9.64
N THR A 12 -13.02 -5.19 -10.89
CA THR A 12 -11.98 -5.35 -11.91
C THR A 12 -10.82 -4.41 -11.59
N TRP A 13 -9.59 -4.86 -11.86
CA TRP A 13 -8.40 -4.09 -11.59
C TRP A 13 -7.35 -4.25 -12.69
N THR A 14 -6.45 -3.27 -12.76
CA THR A 14 -5.19 -3.37 -13.50
C THR A 14 -4.04 -3.26 -12.50
N GLU A 15 -2.91 -3.87 -12.84
CA GLU A 15 -1.72 -3.91 -12.00
C GLU A 15 -0.51 -3.46 -12.81
N ARG A 16 0.33 -2.63 -12.20
CA ARG A 16 1.63 -2.25 -12.76
C ARG A 16 2.70 -2.24 -11.67
N CYS A 17 3.86 -2.81 -11.98
CA CYS A 17 5.06 -2.59 -11.17
C CYS A 17 5.57 -1.17 -11.42
N VAL A 18 5.62 -0.34 -10.38
CA VAL A 18 5.95 1.09 -10.46
C VAL A 18 7.33 1.42 -9.89
N GLY A 19 7.97 0.50 -9.18
CA GLY A 19 9.31 0.74 -8.67
C GLY A 19 9.79 -0.29 -7.64
N LEU A 20 10.91 0.05 -7.02
CA LEU A 20 11.55 -0.72 -5.97
C LEU A 20 11.75 0.17 -4.73
N ILE A 21 11.65 -0.40 -3.54
CA ILE A 21 12.00 0.25 -2.28
C ILE A 21 13.27 -0.41 -1.74
N ASN A 22 14.33 0.37 -1.61
CA ASN A 22 15.53 0.01 -0.88
C ASN A 22 15.68 0.99 0.28
N ASP A 23 15.25 0.58 1.48
CA ASP A 23 15.12 1.42 2.66
C ASP A 23 16.09 0.96 3.75
N ASP A 24 17.08 1.79 4.07
CA ASP A 24 18.06 1.49 5.13
C ASP A 24 17.70 2.12 6.50
N GLU A 25 16.53 2.76 6.62
CA GLU A 25 16.13 3.53 7.81
C GLU A 25 15.73 2.64 9.00
N SER A 26 15.40 1.36 8.75
CA SER A 26 15.04 0.40 9.79
C SER A 26 15.84 -0.91 9.70
N PRO A 27 16.03 -1.65 10.82
CA PRO A 27 16.70 -2.96 10.77
C PRO A 27 16.01 -3.97 9.84
N VAL A 28 14.69 -3.85 9.69
CA VAL A 28 13.91 -4.68 8.76
C VAL A 28 14.17 -4.23 7.32
N GLY A 29 14.12 -2.93 7.04
CA GLY A 29 14.39 -2.38 5.71
C GLY A 29 15.78 -2.78 5.17
N GLN A 30 16.81 -2.71 6.01
CA GLN A 30 18.20 -3.04 5.63
C GLN A 30 18.40 -4.47 5.10
N VAL A 31 17.44 -5.37 5.32
CA VAL A 31 17.51 -6.77 4.88
C VAL A 31 16.40 -7.13 3.88
N HIS A 32 15.59 -6.16 3.43
CA HIS A 32 14.50 -6.38 2.47
C HIS A 32 14.55 -5.39 1.30
N LEU A 33 14.36 -5.93 0.09
CA LEU A 33 14.10 -5.14 -1.11
C LEU A 33 12.61 -5.25 -1.43
N GLY A 34 11.89 -4.12 -1.37
CA GLY A 34 10.47 -4.04 -1.72
C GLY A 34 10.27 -3.88 -3.22
N ILE A 35 9.23 -4.51 -3.78
CA ILE A 35 8.74 -4.27 -5.15
C ILE A 35 7.37 -3.62 -5.05
N VAL A 36 7.20 -2.44 -5.63
CA VAL A 36 5.97 -1.66 -5.51
C VAL A 36 5.07 -1.94 -6.70
N HIS A 37 3.87 -2.45 -6.43
CA HIS A 37 2.82 -2.67 -7.41
C HIS A 37 1.66 -1.71 -7.14
N LEU A 38 1.23 -0.99 -8.16
CA LEU A 38 0.03 -0.15 -8.10
C LEU A 38 -1.15 -0.89 -8.72
N PHE A 39 -2.23 -0.97 -7.94
CA PHE A 39 -3.51 -1.54 -8.37
C PHE A 39 -4.51 -0.41 -8.61
N GLU A 40 -5.07 -0.36 -9.82
CA GLU A 40 -6.14 0.58 -10.18
C GLU A 40 -7.45 -0.21 -10.31
N LEU A 41 -8.41 0.06 -9.43
CA LEU A 41 -9.68 -0.65 -9.36
C LEU A 41 -10.79 0.17 -10.04
N SER A 42 -11.74 -0.52 -10.66
CA SER A 42 -12.94 0.11 -11.23
C SER A 42 -13.92 0.64 -10.17
N SER A 43 -13.82 0.17 -8.92
CA SER A 43 -14.60 0.66 -7.78
C SER A 43 -13.92 0.32 -6.45
N PRO A 44 -14.18 1.07 -5.35
CA PRO A 44 -13.52 0.87 -4.05
C PRO A 44 -14.14 -0.29 -3.26
N GLN A 45 -14.23 -1.48 -3.87
CA GLN A 45 -14.84 -2.67 -3.28
C GLN A 45 -13.75 -3.67 -2.90
N LEU A 46 -13.39 -3.69 -1.61
CA LEU A 46 -12.53 -4.72 -1.03
C LEU A 46 -13.05 -5.18 0.33
N THR A 47 -12.68 -6.40 0.72
CA THR A 47 -12.86 -6.88 2.10
C THR A 47 -11.58 -7.52 2.63
N PRO A 48 -11.21 -7.31 3.91
CA PRO A 48 -10.05 -7.93 4.51
C PRO A 48 -10.27 -9.45 4.65
N ARG A 49 -9.27 -10.25 4.32
CA ARG A 49 -9.24 -11.69 4.58
C ARG A 49 -8.52 -12.03 5.88
N GLU A 50 -7.59 -11.18 6.32
CA GLU A 50 -6.88 -11.34 7.58
C GLU A 50 -7.60 -10.72 8.78
N LYS A 51 -7.58 -11.44 9.91
CA LYS A 51 -8.18 -10.98 11.18
C LYS A 51 -7.44 -9.80 11.81
N SER A 52 -6.15 -9.66 11.50
CA SER A 52 -5.29 -8.53 11.89
C SER A 52 -5.75 -7.22 11.27
N MET A 53 -6.44 -7.27 10.12
CA MET A 53 -6.81 -6.09 9.37
C MET A 53 -8.25 -5.64 9.73
N ILE A 54 -8.34 -4.83 10.79
CA ILE A 54 -9.60 -4.47 11.44
C ILE A 54 -10.38 -3.39 10.67
N GLN A 55 -9.68 -2.43 10.07
CA GLN A 55 -10.28 -1.25 9.41
C GLN A 55 -9.75 -1.07 7.98
N ALA A 56 -9.94 -2.08 7.13
CA ALA A 56 -9.57 -1.98 5.71
C ALA A 56 -10.53 -1.07 4.94
N GLY A 57 -9.99 -0.18 4.12
CA GLY A 57 -10.78 0.72 3.29
C GLY A 57 -9.93 1.66 2.45
N PHE A 58 -10.60 2.54 1.72
CA PHE A 58 -9.97 3.58 0.90
C PHE A 58 -10.14 4.94 1.55
N ASN A 59 -9.13 5.79 1.39
CA ASN A 59 -9.18 7.19 1.78
C ASN A 59 -8.55 8.05 0.68
N SER A 60 -8.76 9.36 0.73
CA SER A 60 -8.18 10.27 -0.24
C SER A 60 -6.66 10.42 -0.01
N PRO A 61 -5.85 10.56 -1.08
CA PRO A 61 -4.40 10.73 -0.93
C PRO A 61 -4.02 11.90 -0.02
N GLU A 62 -4.79 13.00 -0.07
CA GLU A 62 -4.55 14.19 0.76
C GLU A 62 -4.68 13.86 2.25
N LEU A 63 -5.73 13.13 2.64
CA LEU A 63 -5.93 12.71 4.04
C LEU A 63 -4.87 11.72 4.51
N LEU A 64 -4.38 10.85 3.63
CA LEU A 64 -3.31 9.91 3.94
C LEU A 64 -1.97 10.64 4.14
N LEU A 65 -1.68 11.66 3.32
CA LEU A 65 -0.51 12.51 3.45
C LEU A 65 -0.55 13.39 4.71
N ASP A 66 -1.72 13.88 5.11
CA ASP A 66 -1.89 14.62 6.37
C ASP A 66 -1.61 13.75 7.61
N GLN A 67 -1.72 12.43 7.48
CA GLN A 67 -1.54 11.45 8.55
C GLN A 67 -0.26 10.62 8.39
N LEU A 68 0.68 11.08 7.56
CA LEU A 68 1.85 10.32 7.12
C LEU A 68 2.65 9.67 8.27
N ASP A 69 2.82 10.38 9.38
CA ASP A 69 3.58 9.92 10.55
C ASP A 69 2.93 8.73 11.28
N GLN A 70 1.67 8.39 10.98
CA GLN A 70 0.97 7.23 11.53
C GLN A 70 1.29 5.94 10.77
N PHE A 71 1.91 6.04 9.58
CA PHE A 71 2.24 4.91 8.74
C PHE A 71 3.67 4.43 8.95
N GLU A 72 3.94 3.17 8.63
CA GLU A 72 5.29 2.58 8.59
C GLU A 72 6.12 3.15 7.42
N THR A 73 7.45 3.01 7.48
CA THR A 73 8.38 3.69 6.55
C THR A 73 8.07 3.40 5.08
N TRP A 74 7.77 2.15 4.71
CA TRP A 74 7.47 1.79 3.32
C TRP A 74 6.17 2.40 2.81
N SER A 75 5.14 2.46 3.67
CA SER A 75 3.89 3.14 3.34
C SER A 75 4.11 4.65 3.16
N GLN A 76 4.95 5.27 4.00
CA GLN A 76 5.30 6.68 3.85
C GLN A 76 6.06 6.94 2.53
N ILE A 77 7.01 6.08 2.16
CA ILE A 77 7.76 6.17 0.91
C ILE A 77 6.80 6.10 -0.28
N CYS A 78 5.89 5.13 -0.29
CA CYS A 78 4.89 4.98 -1.35
C CYS A 78 3.99 6.21 -1.47
N LEU A 79 3.45 6.73 -0.36
CA LEU A 79 2.57 7.90 -0.36
C LEU A 79 3.29 9.14 -0.90
N LYS A 80 4.53 9.39 -0.45
CA LYS A 80 5.35 10.51 -0.95
C LYS A 80 5.65 10.38 -2.45
N ALA A 81 6.08 9.21 -2.88
CA ALA A 81 6.49 8.98 -4.27
C ALA A 81 5.31 9.07 -5.27
N LEU A 82 4.10 8.73 -4.84
CA LEU A 82 2.92 8.67 -5.71
C LEU A 82 2.07 9.93 -5.67
N PHE A 83 2.07 10.69 -4.57
CA PHE A 83 1.05 11.72 -4.33
C PHE A 83 1.57 13.04 -3.73
N ALA A 84 2.84 13.19 -3.38
CA ALA A 84 3.35 14.40 -2.71
C ALA A 84 3.82 15.52 -3.67
N ASP A 85 3.03 15.81 -4.71
CA ASP A 85 3.28 16.97 -5.62
C ASP A 85 3.29 18.31 -4.87
#